data_AF-A0A930DK66-F1
#
_entry.id   AF-A0A930DK66-F1
#
_cell.length_a   1.000
_cell.length_b   1.000
_cell.length_c   1.000
_cell.angle_alpha   90.00
_cell.angle_beta   90.00
_cell.angle_gamma   90.00
#
_symmetry.space_group_name_H-M   'P 1'
#
loop_
_entity.id
_entity.type
_entity.pdbx_description
1 polymer ?
#
loop_
_entity_poly.entity_id
_entity_poly.type
_entity_poly.pdbx_seq_one_letter_code
_entity_poly.pdbx_strand_id
1 'polypeptide(L)'
;MKLSELFNPNEFAARHLSFGDEAALLEALGEKSMDDFVGNTVPQSIRMPSELDLPEALTEADALAKLKGIAAKNVINKSYIGLGYYPTRVPNVILRNVLENPGWYTAYTPYQAEIAQGRLEALLNFQQVCIDLTGFPVAG
;
A
#
# COMPACT_ATOMS: atom_id res chain seq x y z
N MET A 1 20.55 -30.89 -9.04
CA MET A 1 20.20 -29.48 -8.86
C MET A 1 19.37 -29.06 -10.07
N LYS A 2 18.09 -28.77 -9.86
CA LYS A 2 17.20 -28.29 -10.93
C LYS A 2 17.37 -26.77 -11.04
N LEU A 3 17.32 -26.24 -12.26
CA LEU A 3 17.45 -24.80 -12.51
C LEU A 3 16.41 -23.97 -11.72
N SER A 4 15.22 -24.54 -11.46
CA SER A 4 14.16 -23.95 -10.64
C SER A 4 14.54 -23.73 -9.18
N GLU A 5 15.50 -24.49 -8.63
CA GLU A 5 15.97 -24.37 -7.24
C GLU A 5 16.93 -23.17 -7.06
N LEU A 6 17.34 -22.52 -8.16
CA LEU A 6 18.21 -21.33 -8.14
C LEU A 6 17.42 -20.01 -8.10
N PHE A 7 16.09 -20.05 -8.22
CA PHE A 7 15.22 -18.87 -8.20
C PHE A 7 14.40 -18.83 -6.91
N ASN A 8 14.31 -17.66 -6.27
CA ASN A 8 13.48 -17.45 -5.09
C ASN A 8 12.25 -16.59 -5.46
N PRO A 9 11.13 -17.19 -5.88
CA PRO A 9 9.91 -16.44 -6.23
C PRO A 9 9.27 -15.75 -5.02
N ASN A 10 9.60 -16.16 -3.79
CA ASN A 10 9.10 -15.59 -2.54
C ASN A 10 9.98 -14.46 -1.97
N GLU A 11 10.94 -13.94 -2.75
CA GLU A 11 11.86 -12.89 -2.29
C GLU A 11 11.16 -11.64 -1.71
N PHE A 12 9.97 -11.30 -2.22
CA PHE A 12 9.21 -10.14 -1.76
C PHE A 12 8.69 -10.33 -0.33
N ALA A 13 8.28 -11.56 0.03
CA ALA A 13 7.78 -11.85 1.38
C ALA A 13 8.83 -11.53 2.44
N ALA A 14 10.10 -11.83 2.19
CA ALA A 14 11.21 -11.52 3.09
C ALA A 14 11.52 -10.01 3.22
N ARG A 15 11.10 -9.17 2.26
CA ARG A 15 11.21 -7.70 2.36
C ARG A 15 10.00 -7.08 3.06
N HIS A 16 8.84 -7.72 2.93
CA HIS A 16 7.59 -7.25 3.49
C HIS A 16 7.43 -7.64 4.97
N LEU A 17 7.82 -8.86 5.31
CA LEU A 17 7.77 -9.38 6.66
C LEU A 17 9.04 -8.96 7.41
N SER A 18 8.87 -8.19 8.47
CA SER A 18 9.92 -7.92 9.44
C SER A 18 9.56 -8.61 10.75
N PHE A 19 9.94 -9.88 10.86
CA PHE A 19 10.03 -10.52 12.17
C PHE A 19 11.45 -10.31 12.66
N GLY A 20 11.61 -9.67 13.82
CA GLY A 20 12.92 -9.58 14.46
C GLY A 20 13.37 -10.99 14.86
N ASP A 21 13.15 -11.35 16.11
CA ASP A 21 13.38 -12.70 16.60
C ASP A 21 12.04 -13.41 16.82
N GLU A 22 11.55 -14.09 15.77
CA GLU A 22 10.27 -14.83 15.82
C GLU A 22 10.27 -15.87 16.95
N ALA A 23 11.40 -16.55 17.15
CA ALA A 23 11.51 -17.58 18.19
C ALA A 23 11.35 -16.98 19.58
N ALA A 24 12.01 -15.83 19.86
CA ALA A 24 11.87 -15.14 21.14
C ALA A 24 10.43 -14.63 21.38
N LEU A 25 9.73 -14.17 20.33
CA LEU A 25 8.34 -13.73 20.45
C LEU A 25 7.40 -14.90 20.74
N LEU A 26 7.57 -16.04 20.06
CA LEU A 26 6.79 -17.25 20.32
C LEU A 26 7.04 -17.79 21.73
N GLU A 27 8.29 -17.81 22.17
CA GLU A 27 8.65 -18.22 23.53
C GLU A 27 8.01 -17.31 24.59
N ALA A 28 8.03 -15.99 24.39
CA ALA A 28 7.39 -15.03 25.30
C ALA A 28 5.87 -15.22 25.41
N LEU A 29 5.24 -15.74 24.36
CA LEU A 29 3.82 -16.10 24.32
C LEU A 29 3.56 -17.53 24.83
N GLY A 30 4.59 -18.34 25.08
CA GLY A 30 4.49 -19.74 25.48
C GLY A 30 4.13 -20.70 24.35
N GLU A 31 4.29 -20.27 23.09
CA GLU A 31 3.95 -21.03 21.89
C GLU A 31 5.20 -21.70 21.30
N LYS A 32 5.05 -22.91 20.77
CA LYS A 32 6.20 -23.68 20.23
C LYS A 32 6.44 -23.41 18.75
N SER A 33 5.43 -22.91 18.04
CA SER A 33 5.48 -22.63 16.60
C SER A 33 4.42 -21.61 16.21
N MET A 34 4.58 -21.01 15.03
CA MET A 34 3.54 -20.16 14.43
C MET A 34 2.23 -20.93 14.21
N ASP A 35 2.30 -22.20 13.84
CA ASP A 35 1.12 -23.05 13.63
C ASP A 35 0.33 -23.26 14.93
N ASP A 36 1.02 -23.48 16.05
CA ASP A 36 0.41 -23.59 17.38
C ASP A 36 -0.25 -22.27 17.78
N PHE A 37 0.45 -21.14 17.63
CA PHE A 37 -0.08 -19.80 17.93
C PHE A 37 -1.36 -19.50 17.14
N VAL A 38 -1.36 -19.77 15.83
CA VAL A 38 -2.55 -19.59 14.98
C VAL A 38 -3.67 -20.54 15.38
N GLY A 39 -3.35 -21.79 15.70
CA GLY A 39 -4.33 -22.80 16.14
C GLY A 39 -5.00 -22.46 17.48
N ASN A 40 -4.27 -21.83 18.40
CA ASN A 40 -4.80 -21.38 19.68
C ASN A 40 -5.56 -20.04 19.61
N THR A 41 -5.29 -19.22 18.58
CA THR A 41 -5.89 -17.88 18.42
C THR A 41 -7.16 -17.89 17.56
N VAL A 42 -7.16 -18.63 16.45
CA VAL A 42 -8.27 -18.64 15.50
C VAL A 42 -9.18 -19.84 15.76
N PRO A 43 -10.47 -19.63 16.11
CA PRO A 43 -11.39 -20.75 16.34
C PRO A 43 -11.49 -21.68 15.13
N GLN A 44 -11.34 -22.98 15.36
CA GLN A 44 -11.34 -23.99 14.29
C GLN A 44 -12.63 -23.98 13.46
N SER A 45 -13.77 -23.60 14.04
CA SER A 45 -15.06 -23.53 13.35
C SER A 45 -15.12 -22.49 12.23
N ILE A 46 -14.21 -21.51 12.23
CA ILE A 46 -14.13 -20.46 11.19
C ILE A 46 -12.79 -20.46 10.45
N ARG A 47 -11.86 -21.38 10.78
CA ARG A 47 -10.57 -21.48 10.11
C ARG A 47 -10.76 -22.06 8.72
N MET A 48 -10.13 -21.43 7.73
CA MET A 48 -10.17 -21.90 6.34
C MET A 48 -9.52 -23.28 6.24
N PRO A 49 -10.17 -24.29 5.61
CA PRO A 49 -9.71 -25.67 5.62
C PRO A 49 -8.64 -25.99 4.58
N SER A 50 -8.32 -25.04 3.69
CA SER A 50 -7.36 -25.21 2.60
C SER A 50 -6.53 -23.94 2.43
N GLU A 51 -5.46 -24.06 1.65
CA GLU A 51 -4.72 -22.90 1.16
C GLU A 51 -5.60 -22.04 0.23
N LEU A 52 -5.17 -20.80 0.01
CA LEU A 52 -5.80 -19.91 -0.96
C LEU A 52 -5.49 -20.40 -2.37
N ASP A 53 -6.51 -20.45 -3.23
CA ASP A 53 -6.35 -20.71 -4.66
C ASP A 53 -5.81 -19.44 -5.36
N LEU A 54 -4.50 -19.25 -5.28
CA LEU A 54 -3.77 -18.13 -5.87
C LEU A 54 -2.67 -18.62 -6.81
N PRO A 55 -2.32 -17.84 -7.85
CA PRO A 55 -1.14 -18.13 -8.67
C PRO A 55 0.13 -18.17 -7.81
N GLU A 56 1.12 -18.91 -8.28
CA GLU A 56 2.45 -18.90 -7.68
C GLU A 56 3.00 -17.48 -7.55
N ALA A 57 3.75 -17.25 -6.47
CA ALA A 57 4.39 -15.98 -6.21
C ALA A 57 5.34 -15.59 -7.36
N LEU A 58 5.45 -14.29 -7.58
CA LEU A 58 6.37 -13.71 -8.54
C LEU A 58 7.41 -12.87 -7.79
N THR A 59 8.60 -12.79 -8.35
CA THR A 59 9.60 -11.79 -7.96
C THR A 59 9.03 -10.38 -8.16
N GLU A 60 9.61 -9.38 -7.50
CA GLU A 60 9.16 -7.99 -7.66
C GLU A 60 9.30 -7.53 -9.12
N ALA A 61 10.40 -7.93 -9.78
CA ALA A 61 10.68 -7.61 -11.18
C ALA A 61 9.65 -8.25 -12.13
N ASP A 62 9.33 -9.54 -11.94
CA ASP A 62 8.38 -10.26 -12.79
C ASP A 62 6.95 -9.76 -12.59
N ALA A 63 6.57 -9.45 -11.34
CA ALA A 63 5.28 -8.85 -11.04
C ALA A 63 5.11 -7.49 -11.76
N LEU A 64 6.13 -6.63 -11.71
CA LEU A 64 6.13 -5.35 -12.41
C LEU A 64 6.07 -5.54 -13.94
N ALA A 65 6.83 -6.47 -14.49
CA ALA A 65 6.83 -6.77 -15.93
C ALA A 65 5.45 -7.27 -16.40
N LYS A 66 4.83 -8.19 -15.64
CA LYS A 66 3.48 -8.69 -15.88
C LYS A 66 2.45 -7.56 -15.86
N LEU A 67 2.50 -6.70 -14.83
CA LEU A 67 1.57 -5.57 -14.71
C LEU A 67 1.75 -4.55 -15.83
N LYS A 68 2.99 -4.26 -16.25
CA LYS A 68 3.28 -3.43 -17.43
C LYS A 68 2.67 -4.01 -18.71
N GLY A 69 2.77 -5.33 -18.90
CA GLY A 69 2.14 -6.02 -20.03
C GLY A 69 0.61 -5.92 -20.05
N ILE A 70 -0.03 -5.93 -18.87
CA ILE A 70 -1.47 -5.70 -18.74
C ILE A 70 -1.80 -4.23 -19.05
N ALA A 71 -1.08 -3.29 -18.43
CA ALA A 71 -1.29 -1.85 -18.62
C ALA A 71 -1.11 -1.41 -20.08
N ALA A 72 -0.21 -2.06 -20.83
CA ALA A 72 0.01 -1.80 -22.25
C ALA A 72 -1.21 -2.09 -23.14
N LYS A 73 -2.21 -2.84 -22.64
CA LYS A 73 -3.48 -3.09 -23.34
C LYS A 73 -4.44 -1.90 -23.27
N ASN A 74 -4.20 -0.94 -22.37
CA ASN A 74 -5.04 0.24 -22.24
C ASN A 74 -4.81 1.21 -23.41
N VAL A 75 -5.89 1.77 -23.95
CA VAL A 75 -5.83 2.81 -24.98
C VAL A 75 -5.99 4.19 -24.33
N ILE A 76 -4.90 4.96 -24.31
CA ILE A 76 -4.90 6.32 -23.76
C ILE A 76 -5.38 7.29 -24.84
N ASN A 77 -6.65 7.67 -24.76
CA ASN A 77 -7.27 8.64 -25.68
C ASN A 77 -7.22 10.06 -25.12
N LYS A 78 -7.36 11.05 -26.01
CA LYS A 78 -7.77 12.41 -25.61
C LYS A 78 -9.26 12.38 -25.27
N SER A 79 -9.56 12.25 -23.99
CA SER A 79 -10.94 12.17 -23.50
C SER A 79 -11.53 13.56 -23.26
N TYR A 80 -12.56 13.91 -24.02
CA TYR A 80 -13.39 15.12 -23.82
C TYR A 80 -14.81 14.78 -23.38
N ILE A 81 -15.01 13.61 -22.78
CA ILE A 81 -16.32 13.14 -22.29
C ILE A 81 -16.85 14.07 -21.19
N GLY A 82 -15.97 14.60 -20.34
CA GLY A 82 -16.36 15.46 -19.22
C GLY A 82 -17.00 14.64 -18.09
N LEU A 83 -18.20 15.02 -17.66
CA LEU A 83 -18.96 14.36 -16.58
C LEU A 83 -18.21 14.31 -15.24
N GLY A 84 -17.48 15.38 -14.92
CA GLY A 84 -16.77 15.53 -13.64
C GLY A 84 -15.29 15.12 -13.66
N TYR A 85 -14.80 14.55 -14.76
CA TYR A 85 -13.38 14.22 -14.93
C TYR A 85 -12.81 14.96 -16.14
N TYR A 86 -11.77 15.76 -15.88
CA TYR A 86 -11.09 16.56 -16.89
C TYR A 86 -9.58 16.31 -16.80
N PRO A 87 -8.88 15.98 -17.90
CA PRO A 87 -7.43 15.82 -17.89
C PRO A 87 -6.73 17.08 -17.38
N THR A 88 -5.79 16.91 -16.46
CA THR A 88 -4.97 18.01 -15.93
C THR A 88 -3.48 17.69 -16.04
N ARG A 89 -2.65 18.72 -16.06
CA ARG A 89 -1.19 18.58 -16.03
C ARG A 89 -0.72 18.64 -14.59
N VAL A 90 -0.41 17.49 -14.00
CA VAL A 90 0.18 17.42 -12.66
C VAL A 90 1.61 17.98 -12.72
N PRO A 91 1.97 19.03 -11.95
CA PRO A 91 3.34 19.53 -11.94
C PRO A 91 4.33 18.46 -11.48
N ASN A 92 5.42 18.26 -12.23
CA ASN A 92 6.40 17.19 -11.93
C ASN A 92 7.01 17.31 -10.53
N VAL A 93 7.15 18.52 -10.00
CA VAL A 93 7.65 18.74 -8.63
C VAL A 93 6.69 18.17 -7.58
N ILE A 94 5.37 18.20 -7.83
CA ILE A 94 4.35 17.62 -6.94
C ILE A 94 4.31 16.10 -7.13
N LEU A 95 4.30 15.62 -8.39
CA LEU A 95 4.32 14.20 -8.70
C LEU A 95 5.49 13.50 -7.98
N ARG A 96 6.71 14.04 -8.15
CA ARG A 96 7.92 13.41 -7.61
C ARG A 96 8.06 13.51 -6.10
N ASN A 97 7.76 14.68 -5.52
CA ASN A 97 8.10 14.95 -4.12
C ASN A 97 6.95 14.74 -3.13
N VAL A 98 5.72 14.56 -3.64
CA VAL A 98 4.52 14.29 -2.83
C VAL A 98 3.95 12.92 -3.17
N LEU A 99 3.50 12.70 -4.41
CA LEU A 99 2.79 11.47 -4.77
C LEU A 99 3.69 10.23 -4.80
N GLU A 100 4.93 10.38 -5.25
CA GLU A 100 5.94 9.29 -5.29
C GLU A 100 6.84 9.25 -4.05
N ASN A 101 6.54 10.03 -2.99
CA ASN A 101 7.39 10.13 -1.81
C ASN A 101 6.73 9.46 -0.58
N PRO A 102 7.29 8.37 -0.03
CA PRO A 102 6.70 7.69 1.12
C PRO A 102 6.52 8.60 2.34
N GLY A 103 7.35 9.63 2.53
CA GLY A 103 7.18 10.57 3.63
C GLY A 103 5.84 11.31 3.63
N TRP A 104 5.15 11.37 2.49
CA TRP A 104 3.83 11.98 2.36
C TRP A 104 2.67 10.97 2.38
N TYR A 105 2.87 9.74 1.89
CA TYR A 105 1.77 8.78 1.73
C TYR A 105 1.76 7.62 2.73
N THR A 106 2.80 7.42 3.56
CA THR A 106 2.82 6.31 4.53
C THR A 106 2.22 6.69 5.88
N ALA A 107 2.19 7.98 6.23
CA ALA A 107 1.55 8.43 7.46
C ALA A 107 0.02 8.33 7.35
N TYR A 108 -0.66 8.12 8.48
CA TYR A 108 -2.11 8.03 8.55
C TYR A 108 -2.74 9.36 9.01
N THR A 109 -4.03 9.31 9.37
CA THR A 109 -4.78 10.42 9.95
C THR A 109 -3.97 11.13 11.03
N PRO A 110 -3.90 12.48 11.01
CA PRO A 110 -3.08 13.26 11.92
C PRO A 110 -3.67 13.32 13.35
N TYR A 111 -3.83 12.17 14.02
CA TYR A 111 -4.32 12.09 15.40
C TYR A 111 -3.34 12.75 16.39
N GLN A 112 -2.04 12.68 16.11
CA GLN A 112 -0.98 13.37 16.87
C GLN A 112 -0.54 14.62 16.11
N ALA A 113 -1.12 15.76 16.44
CA ALA A 113 -0.97 16.99 15.67
C ALA A 113 0.47 17.52 15.65
N GLU A 114 1.21 17.39 16.75
CA GLU A 114 2.56 17.91 16.96
C GLU A 114 3.57 17.34 15.95
N ILE A 115 3.36 16.08 15.55
CA ILE A 115 4.20 15.37 14.56
C ILE A 115 3.56 15.31 13.17
N ALA A 116 2.50 16.09 12.95
CA ALA A 116 1.72 16.09 11.72
C ALA A 116 1.53 17.46 11.07
N GLN A 117 2.19 18.50 11.61
CA GLN A 117 1.99 19.89 11.18
C GLN A 117 2.14 20.08 9.67
N GLY A 118 3.11 19.45 9.00
CA GLY A 118 3.30 19.60 7.56
C GLY A 118 2.07 19.20 6.71
N ARG A 119 1.41 18.08 7.01
CA ARG A 119 0.20 17.65 6.29
C ARG A 119 -1.06 18.38 6.75
N LEU A 120 -1.13 18.77 8.03
CA LEU A 120 -2.21 19.62 8.55
C LEU A 120 -2.21 21.00 7.89
N GLU A 121 -1.02 21.59 7.70
CA GLU A 121 -0.88 22.86 6.98
C GLU A 121 -1.31 22.72 5.51
N ALA A 122 -0.93 21.64 4.83
CA ALA A 122 -1.39 21.37 3.47
C ALA A 122 -2.93 21.21 3.37
N LEU A 123 -3.56 20.57 4.36
CA LEU A 123 -5.02 20.47 4.45
C LEU A 123 -5.68 21.82 4.73
N LEU A 124 -5.08 22.65 5.59
CA LEU A 124 -5.56 24.00 5.86
C LEU A 124 -5.47 24.88 4.60
N ASN A 125 -4.39 24.76 3.83
CA ASN A 125 -4.25 25.43 2.53
C ASN A 125 -5.34 24.95 1.55
N PHE A 126 -5.67 23.66 1.54
CA PHE A 126 -6.77 23.15 0.73
C PHE A 126 -8.13 23.72 1.15
N GLN A 127 -8.40 23.80 2.46
CA GLN A 127 -9.61 24.45 2.99
C GLN A 127 -9.68 25.92 2.56
N GLN A 128 -8.57 26.65 2.65
CA GLN A 128 -8.51 28.06 2.23
C GLN A 128 -8.79 28.22 0.73
N VAL A 129 -8.20 27.38 -0.13
CA VAL A 129 -8.47 27.40 -1.58
C VAL A 129 -9.97 27.18 -1.85
N CYS A 130 -10.60 26.23 -1.16
CA CYS A 130 -12.04 26.00 -1.29
C CYS A 130 -12.87 27.20 -0.83
N ILE A 131 -12.52 27.83 0.30
CA ILE A 131 -13.17 29.05 0.81
C ILE A 131 -13.06 30.18 -0.22
N ASP A 132 -11.85 30.44 -0.71
CA ASP A 132 -11.60 31.54 -1.65
C ASP A 132 -12.33 31.35 -2.98
N LEU A 133 -12.40 30.11 -3.49
CA LEU A 133 -13.06 29.80 -4.76
C LEU A 133 -14.59 29.77 -4.65
N THR A 134 -15.14 29.40 -3.50
CA THR A 134 -16.60 29.22 -3.33
C THR A 134 -17.28 30.39 -2.64
N GLY A 135 -16.54 31.20 -1.88
CA GLY A 135 -17.07 32.29 -1.07
C GLY A 135 -17.80 31.85 0.20
N PHE A 136 -17.83 30.55 0.53
CA PHE A 136 -18.37 30.06 1.78
C PHE A 136 -17.43 30.34 2.96
N PRO A 137 -17.96 30.57 4.17
CA PRO A 137 -17.12 30.93 5.33
C PRO A 137 -16.31 29.76 5.91
N VAL A 138 -16.59 28.52 5.50
CA VAL A 138 -15.87 27.33 5.97
C VAL A 138 -15.85 26.24 4.89
N ALA A 139 -14.80 25.43 4.88
CA ALA A 139 -14.68 24.22 4.08
C ALA A 139 -14.12 23.10 4.96
N GLY A 140 -14.65 21.88 4.80
CA GLY A 140 -14.31 20.69 5.60
C GLY A 140 -14.09 19.47 4.74
#